data_AF-A0A974P631-F1
#
_entry.id   AF-A0A974P631-F1
#
_cell.length_a   1.000
_cell.length_b   1.000
_cell.length_c   1.000
_cell.angle_alpha   90.00
_cell.angle_beta   90.00
_cell.angle_gamma   90.00
#
_symmetry.space_group_name_H-M   'P 1'
#
loop_
_entity.id
_entity.type
_entity.pdbx_description
1 polymer ?
#
loop_
_entity_poly.entity_id
_entity_poly.type
_entity_poly.pdbx_seq_one_letter_code
_entity_poly.pdbx_strand_id
1 'polypeptide(L)'
;MEIGVTQADRDRFEELLSEVQSAFGREDYAALRERTTPEIMSYLSEELSQNATQGRRNEVSDVRLLQADVAEAWREDDTDYATAALRYSSIDVMRDRTSNAVLEGDAGKATETTEHWTFTRPRGGAWKLSAIQEA
;
A
#
# COMPACT_ATOMS: atom_id res chain seq x y z
N MET A 1 10.91 -18.98 12.16
CA MET A 1 12.01 -18.50 13.03
C MET A 1 11.93 -16.99 13.07
N GLU A 2 11.97 -16.35 14.24
CA GLU A 2 12.00 -14.88 14.31
C GLU A 2 13.26 -14.32 13.63
N ILE A 3 13.13 -13.18 12.96
CA ILE A 3 14.25 -12.49 12.31
C ILE A 3 14.35 -11.04 12.78
N GLY A 4 15.56 -10.50 12.80
CA GLY A 4 15.77 -9.08 13.07
C GLY A 4 15.45 -8.22 11.84
N VAL A 5 14.63 -7.18 12.02
CA VAL A 5 14.38 -6.16 11.00
C VAL A 5 15.37 -5.02 11.15
N THR A 6 16.16 -4.80 10.10
CA THR A 6 17.19 -3.77 10.06
C THR A 6 16.59 -2.39 9.80
N GLN A 7 17.38 -1.31 9.97
CA GLN A 7 16.91 0.03 9.58
C GLN A 7 16.60 0.12 8.08
N ALA A 8 17.43 -0.50 7.23
CA ALA A 8 17.22 -0.50 5.79
C ALA A 8 15.91 -1.23 5.38
N ASP A 9 15.52 -2.26 6.14
CA ASP A 9 14.23 -2.92 5.92
C ASP A 9 13.06 -1.99 6.29
N ARG A 10 13.18 -1.25 7.39
CA ARG A 10 12.17 -0.26 7.82
C ARG A 10 12.00 0.81 6.77
N ASP A 11 13.10 1.45 6.37
CA ASP A 11 13.11 2.48 5.32
C ASP A 11 12.44 1.94 4.04
N ARG A 12 12.71 0.67 3.68
CA ARG A 12 12.07 0.04 2.51
C ARG A 12 10.57 -0.18 2.69
N PHE A 13 10.07 -0.47 3.88
CA PHE A 13 8.63 -0.58 4.13
C PHE A 13 7.93 0.78 3.98
N GLU A 14 8.56 1.86 4.45
CA GLU A 14 8.06 3.22 4.28
C GLU A 14 8.00 3.61 2.79
N GLU A 15 9.05 3.30 2.04
CA GLU A 15 9.08 3.50 0.58
C GLU A 15 7.99 2.68 -0.13
N LEU A 16 7.83 1.40 0.22
CA LEU A 16 6.80 0.54 -0.36
C LEU A 16 5.39 1.08 -0.11
N LEU A 17 5.11 1.61 1.08
CA LEU A 17 3.85 2.28 1.38
C LEU A 17 3.60 3.41 0.40
N SER A 18 4.56 4.34 0.28
CA SER A 18 4.43 5.49 -0.62
C SER A 18 4.27 5.06 -2.08
N GLU A 19 5.10 4.12 -2.53
CA GLU A 19 5.09 3.63 -3.91
C GLU A 19 3.77 2.92 -4.27
N VAL A 20 3.25 2.06 -3.39
CA VAL A 20 1.99 1.32 -3.62
C VAL A 20 0.81 2.30 -3.62
N GLN A 21 0.70 3.17 -2.63
CA GLN A 21 -0.39 4.16 -2.57
C GLN A 21 -0.39 5.08 -3.79
N SER A 22 0.80 5.55 -4.19
CA SER A 22 0.98 6.42 -5.34
C SER A 22 0.67 5.69 -6.67
N ALA A 23 1.06 4.42 -6.80
CA ALA A 23 0.72 3.61 -7.97
C ALA A 23 -0.78 3.32 -8.06
N PHE A 24 -1.43 3.03 -6.92
CA PHE A 24 -2.88 2.83 -6.85
C PHE A 24 -3.64 4.08 -7.32
N GLY A 25 -3.33 5.26 -6.77
CA GLY A 25 -3.98 6.51 -7.16
C GLY A 25 -3.76 6.93 -8.62
N ARG A 26 -2.70 6.44 -9.27
CA ARG A 26 -2.44 6.64 -10.72
C ARG A 26 -3.00 5.54 -11.61
N GLU A 27 -3.64 4.52 -11.05
CA GLU A 27 -4.05 3.31 -11.76
C GLU A 27 -2.87 2.61 -12.48
N ASP A 28 -1.67 2.64 -11.88
CA ASP A 28 -0.42 2.11 -12.46
C ASP A 28 -0.25 0.62 -12.14
N TYR A 29 -0.93 -0.23 -12.91
CA TYR A 29 -0.90 -1.68 -12.75
C TYR A 29 0.50 -2.30 -12.85
N ALA A 30 1.38 -1.72 -13.67
CA ALA A 30 2.74 -2.22 -13.83
C ALA A 30 3.55 -1.99 -12.56
N ALA A 31 3.47 -0.78 -12.00
CA ALA A 31 4.15 -0.47 -10.75
C ALA A 31 3.62 -1.31 -9.58
N LEU A 32 2.30 -1.49 -9.48
CA LEU A 32 1.69 -2.34 -8.44
C LEU A 32 2.23 -3.77 -8.51
N ARG A 33 2.25 -4.37 -9.72
CA ARG A 33 2.70 -5.77 -9.92
C ARG A 33 4.14 -6.02 -9.48
N GLU A 34 5.00 -5.02 -9.60
CA GLU A 34 6.39 -5.12 -9.17
C GLU A 34 6.52 -5.12 -7.63
N ARG A 35 5.62 -4.43 -6.93
CA ARG A 35 5.70 -4.11 -5.50
C ARG A 35 4.83 -5.01 -4.62
N THR A 36 3.92 -5.75 -5.22
CA THR A 36 2.97 -6.61 -4.50
C THR A 36 3.14 -8.07 -4.90
N THR A 37 2.64 -8.97 -4.05
CA THR A 37 2.44 -10.37 -4.45
C THR A 37 1.26 -10.48 -5.43
N PRO A 38 1.14 -11.59 -6.19
CA PRO A 38 0.01 -11.78 -7.11
C PRO A 38 -1.36 -11.65 -6.45
N GLU A 39 -1.50 -12.05 -5.20
CA GLU A 39 -2.73 -11.99 -4.42
C GLU A 39 -3.14 -10.53 -4.18
N ILE A 40 -2.21 -9.71 -3.66
CA ILE A 40 -2.45 -8.28 -3.43
C ILE A 40 -2.61 -7.52 -4.74
N MET A 41 -1.85 -7.87 -5.78
CA MET A 41 -2.07 -7.31 -7.11
C MET A 41 -3.50 -7.56 -7.59
N SER A 42 -4.02 -8.77 -7.39
CA SER A 42 -5.37 -9.14 -7.83
C SER A 42 -6.43 -8.33 -7.07
N TYR A 43 -6.30 -8.26 -5.74
CA TYR A 43 -7.15 -7.43 -4.88
C TYR A 43 -7.19 -5.96 -5.33
N LEU A 44 -6.01 -5.31 -5.44
CA LEU A 44 -5.94 -3.91 -5.86
C LEU A 44 -6.45 -3.69 -7.28
N SER A 45 -6.16 -4.62 -8.21
CA SER A 45 -6.67 -4.53 -9.58
C SER A 45 -8.18 -4.63 -9.67
N GLU A 46 -8.78 -5.43 -8.79
CA GLU A 46 -10.22 -5.58 -8.72
C GLU A 46 -10.86 -4.27 -8.25
N GLU A 47 -10.34 -3.65 -7.19
CA GLU A 47 -10.85 -2.35 -6.72
C GLU A 47 -10.74 -1.25 -7.78
N LEU A 48 -9.58 -1.15 -8.46
CA LEU A 48 -9.40 -0.21 -9.57
C LEU A 48 -10.39 -0.48 -10.71
N SER A 49 -10.62 -1.76 -11.06
CA SER A 49 -11.58 -2.16 -12.10
C SER A 49 -13.03 -1.87 -11.72
N GLN A 50 -13.41 -2.10 -10.46
CA GLN A 50 -14.74 -1.79 -9.94
C GLN A 50 -15.01 -0.28 -10.01
N ASN A 51 -14.05 0.53 -9.56
CA ASN A 51 -14.11 1.99 -9.69
C ASN A 51 -14.26 2.42 -11.15
N ALA A 52 -13.40 1.89 -12.04
CA ALA A 52 -13.42 2.19 -13.46
C ALA A 52 -14.77 1.86 -14.12
N THR A 53 -15.37 0.72 -13.77
CA THR A 53 -16.68 0.28 -14.29
C THR A 53 -17.82 1.20 -13.85
N GLN A 54 -17.70 1.79 -12.67
CA GLN A 54 -18.65 2.77 -12.15
C GLN A 54 -18.40 4.19 -12.68
N GLY A 55 -17.41 4.39 -13.58
CA GLY A 55 -17.04 5.71 -14.08
C GLY A 55 -16.28 6.56 -13.06
N ARG A 56 -15.71 5.94 -12.03
CA ARG A 56 -15.02 6.58 -10.91
C ARG A 56 -13.52 6.26 -10.94
N ARG A 57 -12.70 7.10 -10.34
CA ARG A 57 -11.29 6.84 -10.05
C ARG A 57 -11.01 7.22 -8.60
N ASN A 58 -10.34 6.35 -7.87
CA ASN A 58 -9.76 6.70 -6.58
C ASN A 58 -8.44 7.45 -6.80
N GLU A 59 -8.30 8.62 -6.20
CA GLU A 59 -7.09 9.43 -6.26
C GLU A 59 -6.53 9.62 -4.85
N VAL A 60 -5.42 8.92 -4.58
CA VAL A 60 -4.63 9.08 -3.36
C VAL A 60 -3.44 10.01 -3.63
N SER A 61 -3.28 11.04 -2.80
CA SER A 61 -2.19 12.01 -2.91
C SER A 61 -1.71 12.49 -1.53
N ASP A 62 -0.60 13.23 -1.49
CA ASP A 62 0.04 13.75 -0.27
C ASP A 62 0.22 12.70 0.83
N VAL A 63 0.61 11.48 0.43
CA VAL A 63 0.88 10.37 1.35
C VAL A 63 2.11 10.70 2.18
N ARG A 64 1.94 10.73 3.51
CA ARG A 64 3.02 10.95 4.47
C ARG A 64 2.91 9.94 5.59
N LEU A 65 3.96 9.17 5.78
CA LEU A 65 4.07 8.28 6.91
C LEU A 65 4.19 9.09 8.21
N LEU A 66 3.39 8.73 9.21
CA LEU A 66 3.41 9.34 10.54
C LEU A 66 4.07 8.42 11.56
N GLN A 67 3.85 7.11 11.43
CA GLN A 67 4.40 6.09 12.32
C GLN A 67 4.48 4.75 11.58
N ALA A 68 5.60 4.05 11.73
CA ALA A 68 5.77 2.68 11.24
C ALA A 68 6.46 1.83 12.31
N ASP A 69 5.68 1.00 12.98
CA ASP A 69 6.18 0.08 13.98
C ASP A 69 6.11 -1.34 13.47
N VAL A 70 7.26 -2.00 13.38
CA VAL A 70 7.32 -3.43 13.05
C VAL A 70 6.76 -4.20 14.24
N ALA A 71 5.63 -4.86 14.04
CA ALA A 71 4.95 -5.65 15.05
C ALA A 71 5.57 -7.04 15.21
N GLU A 72 5.91 -7.67 14.08
CA GLU A 72 6.50 -9.00 14.05
C GLU A 72 7.34 -9.18 12.78
N ALA A 73 8.36 -10.04 12.86
CA ALA A 73 9.10 -10.49 11.69
C ALA A 73 9.57 -11.92 11.88
N TRP A 74 9.31 -12.75 10.87
CA TRP A 74 9.61 -14.16 10.93
C TRP A 74 10.08 -14.68 9.58
N ARG A 75 10.65 -15.88 9.62
CA ARG A 75 10.98 -16.68 8.46
C ARG A 75 10.14 -17.94 8.46
N GLU A 76 9.55 -18.21 7.30
CA GLU A 76 8.92 -19.48 6.94
C GLU A 76 9.66 -20.03 5.72
N ASP A 77 10.20 -21.24 5.85
CA ASP A 77 11.11 -21.85 4.86
C ASP A 77 12.26 -20.92 4.42
N ASP A 78 12.29 -20.52 3.15
CA ASP A 78 13.30 -19.61 2.57
C ASP A 78 12.75 -18.19 2.30
N THR A 79 11.63 -17.86 2.96
CA THR A 79 10.93 -16.59 2.81
C THR A 79 10.89 -15.84 4.14
N ASP A 80 11.35 -14.59 4.11
CA ASP A 80 11.23 -13.66 5.22
C ASP A 80 9.90 -12.91 5.12
N TYR A 81 9.26 -12.69 6.26
CA TYR A 81 8.04 -11.91 6.43
C TYR A 81 8.23 -10.89 7.53
N ALA A 82 7.56 -9.74 7.39
CA ALA A 82 7.48 -8.74 8.44
C ALA A 82 6.13 -8.03 8.37
N THR A 83 5.47 -7.88 9.52
CA THR A 83 4.24 -7.10 9.64
C THR A 83 4.56 -5.78 10.33
N ALA A 84 4.18 -4.66 9.72
CA ALA A 84 4.28 -3.33 10.33
C ALA A 84 2.90 -2.71 10.54
N ALA A 85 2.69 -2.13 11.72
CA ALA A 85 1.60 -1.22 12.00
C ALA A 85 1.98 0.15 11.43
N LEU A 86 1.28 0.57 10.38
CA LEU A 86 1.51 1.80 9.67
C LEU A 86 0.40 2.79 10.01
N ARG A 87 0.77 4.00 10.35
CA ARG A 87 -0.13 5.15 10.41
C ARG A 87 0.40 6.22 9.48
N TYR A 88 -0.42 6.66 8.55
CA TYR A 88 -0.05 7.66 7.55
C TYR A 88 -1.20 8.63 7.30
N SER A 89 -0.86 9.85 6.89
CA SER A 89 -1.83 10.81 6.38
C SER A 89 -1.86 10.76 4.86
N SER A 90 -3.03 10.88 4.26
CA SER A 90 -3.18 11.04 2.81
C SER A 90 -4.44 11.85 2.49
N ILE A 91 -4.47 12.44 1.29
CA ILE A 91 -5.69 12.99 0.69
C ILE A 91 -6.23 11.91 -0.23
N ASP A 92 -7.40 11.36 0.13
CA ASP A 92 -8.11 10.36 -0.65
C ASP A 92 -9.45 10.94 -1.13
N VAL A 93 -9.62 10.97 -2.45
CA VAL A 93 -10.87 11.39 -3.07
C VAL A 93 -11.29 10.43 -4.19
N MET A 94 -12.59 10.14 -4.22
CA MET A 94 -13.20 9.52 -5.40
C MET A 94 -13.58 10.59 -6.39
N ARG A 95 -13.07 10.49 -7.62
CA ARG A 95 -13.39 11.41 -8.71
C ARG A 95 -14.25 10.75 -9.78
N ASP A 96 -15.12 11.55 -10.39
CA ASP A 96 -15.74 11.21 -11.67
C ASP A 96 -14.68 11.27 -12.77
N ARG A 97 -14.56 10.22 -13.58
CA ARG A 97 -13.49 10.12 -14.60
C ARG A 97 -13.65 11.10 -15.75
N THR A 98 -14.88 11.55 -16.03
CA THR A 98 -15.18 12.39 -17.20
C THR A 98 -14.99 13.87 -16.87
N SER A 99 -15.53 14.30 -15.74
CA SER A 99 -15.55 15.69 -15.30
C SER A 99 -14.42 16.05 -14.34
N ASN A 100 -13.73 15.05 -13.78
CA ASN A 100 -12.74 15.19 -12.71
C ASN A 100 -13.30 15.78 -11.40
N ALA A 101 -14.63 15.86 -11.28
CA ALA A 101 -15.31 16.34 -10.08
C ALA A 101 -15.09 15.36 -8.91
N VAL A 102 -14.93 15.91 -7.70
CA VAL A 102 -14.89 15.10 -6.47
C VAL A 102 -16.30 14.60 -6.20
N LEU A 103 -16.47 13.28 -6.14
CA LEU A 103 -17.71 12.59 -5.81
C LEU A 103 -17.78 12.29 -4.31
N GLU A 104 -16.68 11.83 -3.72
CA GLU A 104 -16.54 11.54 -2.28
C GLU A 104 -15.14 11.94 -1.79
N GLY A 105 -15.01 12.22 -0.49
CA GLY A 105 -13.79 12.72 0.12
C GLY A 105 -13.65 14.25 0.09
N ASP A 106 -12.51 14.76 0.54
CA ASP A 106 -12.19 16.19 0.55
C ASP A 106 -10.76 16.41 0.04
N ALA A 107 -10.64 16.98 -1.17
CA ALA A 107 -9.35 17.21 -1.82
C ALA A 107 -8.47 18.26 -1.11
N GLY A 108 -9.02 19.00 -0.14
CA GLY A 108 -8.28 19.97 0.66
C GLY A 108 -7.89 19.47 2.05
N LYS A 109 -8.29 18.24 2.43
CA LYS A 109 -8.12 17.73 3.78
C LYS A 109 -7.52 16.34 3.80
N ALA A 110 -6.28 16.27 4.29
CA ALA A 110 -5.65 14.99 4.60
C ALA A 110 -6.36 14.31 5.79
N THR A 111 -6.49 12.99 5.72
CA THR A 111 -7.01 12.12 6.78
C THR A 111 -5.94 11.12 7.19
N GLU A 112 -5.96 10.69 8.45
CA GLU A 112 -5.09 9.63 8.95
C GLU A 112 -5.73 8.26 8.74
N THR A 113 -4.94 7.31 8.26
CA THR A 113 -5.30 5.90 8.10
C THR A 113 -4.33 5.05 8.90
N THR A 114 -4.83 3.98 9.52
CA THR A 114 -4.02 3.00 10.26
C THR A 114 -4.26 1.60 9.69
N GLU A 115 -3.19 0.93 9.28
CA GLU A 115 -3.22 -0.38 8.63
C GLU A 115 -2.05 -1.25 9.11
N HIS A 116 -2.25 -2.56 9.15
CA HIS A 116 -1.18 -3.54 9.25
C HIS A 116 -0.81 -4.02 7.85
N TRP A 117 0.44 -3.82 7.46
CA TRP A 117 0.99 -4.30 6.20
C TRP A 117 1.97 -5.43 6.46
N THR A 118 1.72 -6.59 5.86
CA THR A 118 2.69 -7.68 5.84
C THR A 118 3.48 -7.63 4.55
N PHE A 119 4.80 -7.64 4.69
CA PHE A 119 5.76 -7.69 3.60
C PHE A 119 6.41 -9.06 3.54
N THR A 120 6.79 -9.47 2.34
CA THR A 120 7.51 -10.72 2.09
C THR A 120 8.71 -10.51 1.18
N ARG A 121 9.78 -11.27 1.39
CA ARG A 121 10.87 -11.42 0.42
C ARG A 121 11.38 -12.86 0.41
N PRO A 122 11.70 -13.44 -0.76
CA PRO A 122 12.58 -14.59 -0.77
C PRO A 122 13.96 -14.17 -0.25
N ARG A 123 14.73 -15.10 0.27
CA ARG A 123 16.05 -14.81 0.82
C ARG A 123 16.95 -14.05 -0.17
N GLY A 124 17.35 -12.84 0.21
CA GLY A 124 18.18 -11.96 -0.62
C GLY A 124 17.44 -11.25 -1.77
N GLY A 125 16.12 -11.41 -1.85
CA GLY A 125 15.26 -10.69 -2.79
C GLY A 125 14.75 -9.36 -2.25
N ALA A 126 13.97 -8.65 -3.08
CA ALA A 126 13.30 -7.42 -2.69
C ALA A 126 12.04 -7.69 -1.89
N TRP A 127 11.75 -6.82 -0.92
CA TRP A 127 10.47 -6.80 -0.22
C TRP A 127 9.32 -6.45 -1.14
N LYS A 128 8.19 -7.15 -0.94
CA LYS A 128 6.91 -6.91 -1.59
C LYS A 128 5.79 -6.95 -0.56
N LEU A 129 4.72 -6.21 -0.82
CA LEU A 129 3.49 -6.24 -0.01
C LEU A 129 2.71 -7.53 -0.28
N SER A 130 2.40 -8.27 0.78
CA SER A 130 1.68 -9.56 0.73
C SER A 130 0.35 -9.56 1.49
N ALA A 131 0.14 -8.63 2.42
CA ALA A 131 -1.14 -8.48 3.11
C ALA A 131 -1.39 -7.01 3.49
N ILE A 132 -2.65 -6.57 3.41
CA ILE A 132 -3.14 -5.31 3.97
C ILE A 132 -4.29 -5.67 4.91
N GLN A 133 -4.31 -5.10 6.11
CA GLN A 133 -5.39 -5.26 7.08
C GLN A 133 -5.68 -3.93 7.74
N GLU A 134 -6.94 -3.53 7.83
CA GLU A 134 -7.34 -2.37 8.63
C GLU A 134 -7.12 -2.64 10.13
N ALA A 135 -6.70 -1.62 10.88
CA ALA A 135 -6.42 -1.70 12.31
C ALA A 135 -7.55 -1.16 13.19
#